data_AF-A0A5C5SEU3-F1
#
_entry.id   AF-A0A5C5SEU3-F1
#
_cell.length_a   1.000
_cell.length_b   1.000
_cell.length_c   1.000
_cell.angle_alpha   90.00
_cell.angle_beta   90.00
_cell.angle_gamma   90.00
#
_symmetry.space_group_name_H-M   'P 1'
#
loop_
_entity.id
_entity.type
_entity.pdbx_description
1 polymer ?
#
loop_
_entity_poly.entity_id
_entity_poly.type
_entity_poly.pdbx_seq_one_letter_code
_entity_poly.pdbx_strand_id
1 'polypeptide(L)'
;MQVIYSPVPLLSTTVRTPMLGGMSALFDAALYKPLMGGQLKLTIHLKIRLVPLAPTGLDLPDNTGQRFVTSPWNPDEWQKFVASAAAQANMWNNRFWLVPPHTFFEFDVVKPPNSSYRPNIRCELAVDFMPRKGTEHTSVLVMHLDESRLAPPKDGGSFGSAALLWDSLDGVPSLNPYSGSPTSLSYTIAHEIGHLLGLEHIGVMMTTKACIRSLLHRLQGTPDDRVDRLEAGGEHSLYCYGLGLSRQGKPMGANVMGMGSDFTFENASPWVRAIRLMRERWFEPWRVTLTDPGPGTWIVPQR
;
A
#
# COMPACT_ATOMS: atom_id res chain seq x y z
N MET A 1 1.46 21.07 -17.18
CA MET A 1 0.13 21.05 -17.83
C MET A 1 -0.62 19.85 -17.28
N GLN A 2 -1.83 20.03 -16.75
CA GLN A 2 -2.61 18.92 -16.19
C GLN A 2 -3.21 18.08 -17.32
N VAL A 3 -2.93 16.78 -17.34
CA VAL A 3 -3.52 15.85 -18.32
C VAL A 3 -4.98 15.61 -17.91
N ILE A 4 -5.90 15.86 -18.83
CA ILE A 4 -7.33 15.60 -18.64
C ILE A 4 -7.63 14.20 -19.18
N TYR A 5 -8.34 13.39 -18.40
CA TYR A 5 -8.73 12.03 -18.76
C TYR A 5 -10.21 11.94 -19.10
N SER A 6 -10.58 10.97 -19.94
CA SER A 6 -11.98 10.59 -20.16
C SER A 6 -12.67 10.32 -18.82
N PRO A 7 -13.91 10.80 -18.60
CA PRO A 7 -14.67 10.46 -17.40
C PRO A 7 -15.15 9.00 -17.40
N VAL A 8 -15.20 8.35 -18.58
CA VAL A 8 -15.56 6.94 -18.73
C VAL A 8 -14.29 6.10 -18.85
N PRO A 9 -14.13 5.04 -18.04
CA PRO A 9 -12.98 4.15 -18.14
C PRO A 9 -13.02 3.35 -19.45
N LEU A 10 -11.83 3.11 -20.02
CA LEU A 10 -11.63 2.17 -21.12
C LEU A 10 -11.94 0.73 -20.70
N LEU A 11 -11.45 0.36 -19.52
CA LEU A 11 -11.60 -0.96 -18.92
C LEU A 11 -11.78 -0.79 -17.42
N SER A 12 -12.58 -1.66 -16.80
CA SER A 12 -12.73 -1.73 -15.35
C SER A 12 -12.84 -3.18 -14.90
N THR A 13 -12.35 -3.47 -13.71
CA THR A 13 -12.49 -4.80 -13.09
C THR A 13 -12.49 -4.68 -11.57
N THR A 14 -13.04 -5.68 -10.89
CA THR A 14 -12.86 -5.85 -9.44
C THR A 14 -11.76 -6.88 -9.22
N VAL A 15 -10.73 -6.48 -8.48
CA VAL A 15 -9.62 -7.36 -8.11
C VAL A 15 -9.92 -7.96 -6.75
N ARG A 16 -9.86 -9.28 -6.66
CA ARG A 16 -9.87 -10.02 -5.40
C ARG A 16 -8.62 -10.88 -5.34
N THR A 17 -7.80 -10.72 -4.31
CA THR A 17 -6.65 -11.58 -4.09
C THR A 17 -6.60 -12.15 -2.70
N PRO A 18 -6.46 -13.49 -2.57
CA PRO A 18 -6.16 -14.08 -1.28
C PRO A 18 -4.77 -13.62 -0.84
N MET A 19 -4.65 -13.22 0.43
CA MET A 19 -3.35 -13.03 1.07
C MET A 19 -3.03 -14.21 1.98
N LEU A 20 -1.75 -14.34 2.30
CA LEU A 20 -1.34 -15.17 3.44
C LEU A 20 -1.91 -14.51 4.71
N GLY A 21 -2.30 -15.31 5.70
CA GLY A 21 -2.92 -14.78 6.93
C GLY A 21 -4.44 -14.54 6.86
N GLY A 22 -5.12 -14.88 5.75
CA GLY A 22 -6.58 -15.00 5.70
C GLY A 22 -7.36 -13.71 5.37
N MET A 23 -6.70 -12.57 5.25
CA MET A 23 -7.31 -11.38 4.64
C MET A 23 -7.29 -11.50 3.12
N SER A 24 -8.35 -11.04 2.45
CA SER A 24 -8.37 -10.92 0.99
C SER A 24 -8.37 -9.45 0.62
N ALA A 25 -7.41 -9.01 -0.19
CA ALA A 25 -7.49 -7.70 -0.79
C ALA A 25 -8.66 -7.67 -1.76
N LEU A 26 -9.47 -6.63 -1.66
CA LEU A 26 -10.62 -6.38 -2.52
C LEU A 26 -10.62 -4.90 -2.90
N PHE A 27 -10.58 -4.62 -4.20
CA PHE A 27 -10.65 -3.25 -4.70
C PHE A 27 -11.16 -3.24 -6.14
N ASP A 28 -11.65 -2.08 -6.57
CA ASP A 28 -11.98 -1.86 -7.98
C ASP A 28 -10.79 -1.21 -8.69
N ALA A 29 -10.63 -1.47 -9.97
CA ALA A 29 -9.61 -0.84 -10.79
C ALA A 29 -10.21 -0.37 -12.11
N ALA A 30 -9.73 0.78 -12.59
CA ALA A 30 -10.22 1.38 -13.83
C ALA A 30 -9.07 2.02 -14.63
N LEU A 31 -9.02 1.73 -15.93
CA LEU A 31 -8.06 2.26 -16.88
C LEU A 31 -8.70 3.38 -17.69
N TYR A 32 -8.06 4.54 -17.78
CA TYR A 32 -8.58 5.74 -18.43
C TYR A 32 -7.67 6.20 -19.56
N LYS A 33 -8.30 6.64 -20.65
CA LYS A 33 -7.62 7.30 -21.78
C LYS A 33 -7.46 8.79 -21.52
N PRO A 34 -6.30 9.40 -21.85
CA PRO A 34 -6.19 10.86 -21.86
C PRO A 34 -7.00 11.45 -23.02
N LEU A 35 -7.58 12.64 -22.82
CA LEU A 35 -8.31 13.38 -23.87
C LEU A 35 -7.35 13.94 -24.94
N MET A 36 -6.10 14.22 -24.56
CA MET A 36 -5.10 14.85 -25.44
C MET A 36 -3.74 14.15 -25.32
N GLY A 37 -3.55 13.03 -26.01
CA GLY A 37 -2.27 12.29 -26.03
C GLY A 37 -1.71 12.00 -24.62
N GLY A 38 -0.50 11.44 -24.55
CA GLY A 38 0.13 11.14 -23.27
C GLY A 38 -0.15 9.75 -22.72
N GLN A 39 0.01 9.61 -21.40
CA GLN A 39 -0.08 8.36 -20.66
C GLN A 39 -1.53 7.94 -20.43
N LEU A 40 -1.80 6.65 -20.42
CA LEU A 40 -3.01 6.11 -19.80
C LEU A 40 -2.95 6.31 -18.28
N LYS A 41 -4.10 6.27 -17.61
CA LYS A 41 -4.16 6.26 -16.15
C LYS A 41 -4.84 5.00 -15.64
N LEU A 42 -4.19 4.25 -14.78
CA LEU A 42 -4.78 3.13 -14.06
C LEU A 42 -5.00 3.54 -12.61
N THR A 43 -6.27 3.68 -12.22
CA THR A 43 -6.67 4.03 -10.86
C THR A 43 -7.19 2.80 -10.14
N ILE A 44 -6.61 2.48 -8.99
CA ILE A 44 -7.23 1.60 -8.00
C ILE A 44 -8.17 2.44 -7.13
N HIS A 45 -9.40 1.98 -6.96
CA HIS A 45 -10.41 2.55 -6.08
C HIS A 45 -10.57 1.64 -4.88
N LEU A 46 -10.23 2.15 -3.70
CA LEU A 46 -10.35 1.43 -2.44
C LEU A 46 -11.35 2.14 -1.55
N LYS A 47 -12.39 1.44 -1.10
CA LYS A 47 -13.45 1.97 -0.25
C LYS A 47 -13.28 1.40 1.15
N ILE A 48 -12.79 2.22 2.07
CA ILE A 48 -12.53 1.84 3.46
C ILE A 48 -13.58 2.50 4.32
N ARG A 49 -14.39 1.71 5.00
CA ARG A 49 -15.28 2.25 6.02
C ARG A 49 -14.55 2.33 7.35
N LEU A 50 -14.24 3.54 7.79
CA LEU A 50 -13.71 3.76 9.14
C LEU A 50 -14.84 3.68 10.16
N VAL A 51 -14.65 2.83 11.17
CA VAL A 51 -15.65 2.57 12.22
C VAL A 51 -15.03 2.98 13.55
N PRO A 52 -15.47 4.11 14.16
CA PRO A 52 -14.97 4.49 15.46
C PRO A 52 -15.41 3.44 16.48
N LEU A 53 -14.44 2.90 17.22
CA LEU A 53 -14.71 1.91 18.25
C LEU A 53 -15.24 2.64 19.49
N ALA A 54 -16.39 2.20 20.01
CA ALA A 54 -17.02 2.85 21.16
C ALA A 54 -16.15 2.69 22.41
N PRO A 55 -16.00 3.74 23.24
CA PRO A 55 -15.25 3.63 24.48
C PRO A 55 -15.95 2.61 25.38
N THR A 56 -15.27 1.53 25.71
CA THR A 56 -15.80 0.50 26.61
C THR A 56 -15.47 0.82 28.07
N GLY A 57 -14.59 1.80 28.32
CA GLY A 57 -13.96 2.02 29.63
C GLY A 57 -13.03 0.86 30.04
N LEU A 58 -12.84 -0.13 29.16
CA LEU A 58 -11.94 -1.26 29.36
C LEU A 58 -10.69 -1.06 28.52
N ASP A 59 -9.60 -1.60 29.02
CA ASP A 59 -8.39 -1.80 28.24
C ASP A 59 -8.67 -2.70 27.04
N LEU A 60 -8.37 -2.24 25.83
CA LEU A 60 -8.47 -3.05 24.62
C LEU A 60 -7.07 -3.49 24.18
N PRO A 61 -6.88 -4.76 23.78
CA PRO A 61 -5.60 -5.21 23.25
C PRO A 61 -5.39 -4.69 21.83
N ASP A 62 -4.15 -4.31 21.51
CA ASP A 62 -3.67 -4.10 20.14
C ASP A 62 -3.32 -5.45 19.47
N ASN A 63 -2.69 -5.41 18.28
CA ASN A 63 -2.28 -6.62 17.58
C ASN A 63 -1.11 -7.39 18.25
N THR A 64 -0.41 -6.77 19.21
CA THR A 64 0.65 -7.40 20.00
C THR A 64 0.14 -7.98 21.33
N GLY A 65 -1.11 -7.69 21.69
CA GLY A 65 -1.71 -8.04 22.98
C GLY A 65 -1.48 -6.98 24.07
N GLN A 66 -0.76 -5.90 23.76
CA GLN A 66 -0.62 -4.77 24.67
C GLN A 66 -1.96 -4.05 24.82
N ARG A 67 -2.26 -3.68 26.07
CA ARG A 67 -3.57 -3.18 26.46
C ARG A 67 -3.57 -1.65 26.57
N PHE A 68 -4.61 -1.02 26.01
CA PHE A 68 -4.73 0.43 25.96
C PHE A 68 -6.10 0.91 26.46
N VAL A 69 -6.09 1.97 27.26
CA VAL A 69 -7.29 2.71 27.66
C VAL A 69 -7.77 3.52 26.47
N THR A 70 -9.07 3.46 26.18
CA THR A 70 -9.70 4.24 25.11
C THR A 70 -10.56 5.36 25.67
N SER A 71 -10.72 6.42 24.89
CA SER A 71 -11.61 7.55 25.18
C SER A 71 -12.66 7.71 24.06
N PRO A 72 -13.76 8.45 24.28
CA PRO A 72 -14.71 8.75 23.21
C PRO A 72 -14.07 9.63 22.13
N TRP A 73 -14.39 9.42 20.86
CA TRP A 73 -14.04 10.36 19.78
C TRP A 73 -14.86 11.65 19.88
N ASN A 74 -14.20 12.81 19.92
CA ASN A 74 -14.85 14.08 19.57
C ASN A 74 -14.96 14.19 18.02
N PRO A 75 -16.07 14.73 17.46
CA PRO A 75 -16.18 15.04 16.05
C PRO A 75 -14.96 15.73 15.39
N ASP A 76 -14.35 16.71 16.06
CA ASP A 76 -13.20 17.44 15.49
C ASP A 76 -11.93 16.57 15.41
N GLU A 77 -11.69 15.73 16.40
CA GLU A 77 -10.58 14.78 16.43
C GLU A 77 -10.75 13.72 15.34
N TRP A 78 -11.99 13.21 15.19
CA TRP A 78 -12.32 12.26 14.15
C TRP A 78 -12.08 12.83 12.75
N GLN A 79 -12.53 14.06 12.49
CA GLN A 79 -12.29 14.72 11.20
C GLN A 79 -10.80 14.92 10.93
N LYS A 80 -10.00 15.31 11.94
CA LYS A 80 -8.55 15.42 11.82
C LYS A 80 -7.90 14.08 11.49
N PHE A 81 -8.32 13.00 12.16
CA PHE A 81 -7.84 11.65 11.88
C PHE A 81 -8.15 11.24 10.44
N VAL A 82 -9.40 11.39 9.99
CA VAL A 82 -9.82 11.05 8.61
C VAL A 82 -9.03 11.87 7.58
N ALA A 83 -8.82 13.17 7.84
CA ALA A 83 -8.02 14.02 6.96
C ALA A 83 -6.55 13.56 6.89
N SER A 84 -5.97 13.13 8.01
CA SER A 84 -4.62 12.56 8.02
C SER A 84 -4.55 11.22 7.28
N ALA A 85 -5.53 10.34 7.49
CA ALA A 85 -5.64 9.07 6.76
C ALA A 85 -5.69 9.31 5.25
N ALA A 86 -6.45 10.32 4.80
CA ALA A 86 -6.48 10.76 3.40
C ALA A 86 -5.13 11.28 2.89
N ALA A 87 -4.41 12.05 3.72
CA ALA A 87 -3.07 12.53 3.37
C ALA A 87 -2.06 11.39 3.20
N GLN A 88 -2.08 10.40 4.10
CA GLN A 88 -1.23 9.22 4.02
C GLN A 88 -1.60 8.32 2.83
N ALA A 89 -2.88 8.11 2.57
CA ALA A 89 -3.36 7.40 1.39
C ALA A 89 -2.84 8.05 0.09
N ASN A 90 -2.82 9.38 0.03
CA ASN A 90 -2.34 10.12 -1.13
C ASN A 90 -0.82 9.95 -1.38
N MET A 91 -0.05 9.44 -0.42
CA MET A 91 1.37 9.16 -0.61
C MET A 91 1.62 8.09 -1.70
N TRP A 92 0.65 7.21 -1.96
CA TRP A 92 0.72 6.18 -3.00
C TRP A 92 0.60 6.76 -4.43
N ASN A 93 0.12 8.00 -4.58
CA ASN A 93 -0.10 8.62 -5.87
C ASN A 93 1.20 9.12 -6.52
N ASN A 94 1.28 9.00 -7.85
CA ASN A 94 2.44 9.39 -8.66
C ASN A 94 3.74 8.71 -8.24
N ARG A 95 3.66 7.46 -7.77
CA ARG A 95 4.81 6.64 -7.39
C ARG A 95 5.21 5.62 -8.44
N PHE A 96 4.28 5.21 -9.30
CA PHE A 96 4.50 4.11 -10.23
C PHE A 96 3.99 4.43 -11.64
N TRP A 97 4.75 3.94 -12.62
CA TRP A 97 4.33 3.87 -14.01
C TRP A 97 4.56 2.45 -14.53
N LEU A 98 3.60 1.94 -15.31
CA LEU A 98 3.75 0.67 -16.00
C LEU A 98 4.13 0.94 -17.46
N VAL A 99 5.26 0.37 -17.85
CA VAL A 99 5.75 0.36 -19.22
C VAL A 99 5.31 -0.96 -19.86
N PRO A 100 4.43 -0.93 -20.86
CA PRO A 100 3.95 -2.14 -21.52
C PRO A 100 5.09 -2.88 -22.23
N PRO A 101 5.01 -4.23 -22.35
CA PRO A 101 6.00 -4.99 -23.09
C PRO A 101 5.98 -4.63 -24.58
N HIS A 102 7.07 -4.93 -25.28
CA HIS A 102 7.20 -4.65 -26.72
C HIS A 102 6.19 -5.42 -27.59
N THR A 103 5.57 -6.47 -27.04
CA THR A 103 4.54 -7.30 -27.69
C THR A 103 3.10 -6.84 -27.43
N PHE A 104 2.88 -5.76 -26.68
CA PHE A 104 1.55 -5.28 -26.33
C PHE A 104 1.08 -4.16 -27.24
N PHE A 105 0.22 -4.40 -28.23
CA PHE A 105 -0.09 -3.41 -29.28
C PHE A 105 -1.43 -2.67 -29.12
N GLU A 106 -2.27 -3.09 -28.19
CA GLU A 106 -3.69 -2.71 -28.19
C GLU A 106 -3.97 -1.22 -27.94
N PHE A 107 -3.10 -0.56 -27.18
CA PHE A 107 -3.25 0.86 -26.89
C PHE A 107 -2.32 1.74 -27.73
N ASP A 108 -1.70 1.19 -28.77
CA ASP A 108 -0.81 1.95 -29.64
C ASP A 108 -1.57 3.13 -30.27
N VAL A 109 -1.01 4.32 -30.16
CA VAL A 109 -1.59 5.56 -30.65
C VAL A 109 -0.85 5.96 -31.92
N VAL A 110 -1.59 5.99 -33.03
CA VAL A 110 -1.09 6.53 -34.30
C VAL A 110 -1.17 8.05 -34.27
N LYS A 111 -0.04 8.72 -34.48
CA LYS A 111 0.12 10.17 -34.55
C LYS A 111 0.65 10.54 -35.95
N PRO A 112 -0.19 11.16 -36.81
CA PRO A 112 0.21 11.57 -38.16
C PRO A 112 1.45 12.49 -38.16
N PRO A 113 2.28 12.49 -39.22
CA PRO A 113 2.05 11.77 -40.48
C PRO A 113 2.45 10.28 -40.47
N ASN A 114 3.36 9.81 -39.62
CA ASN A 114 3.84 8.40 -39.64
C ASN A 114 4.49 7.95 -38.31
N SER A 115 4.05 8.50 -37.16
CA SER A 115 4.61 8.12 -35.87
C SER A 115 3.58 7.37 -35.04
N SER A 116 3.95 6.24 -34.46
CA SER A 116 3.11 5.56 -33.47
C SER A 116 3.84 5.49 -32.16
N TYR A 117 3.12 5.58 -31.06
CA TYR A 117 3.71 5.36 -29.74
C TYR A 117 2.81 4.47 -28.90
N ARG A 118 3.43 3.74 -28.00
CA ARG A 118 2.78 2.89 -27.04
C ARG A 118 2.67 3.60 -25.69
N PRO A 119 1.48 3.97 -25.22
CA PRO A 119 1.33 4.72 -23.99
C PRO A 119 1.89 3.97 -22.78
N ASN A 120 2.62 4.69 -21.93
CA ASN A 120 2.86 4.23 -20.57
C ASN A 120 1.59 4.42 -19.73
N ILE A 121 1.49 3.72 -18.61
CA ILE A 121 0.34 3.80 -17.69
C ILE A 121 0.80 4.47 -16.40
N ARG A 122 0.21 5.62 -16.06
CA ARG A 122 0.37 6.25 -14.74
C ARG A 122 -0.52 5.55 -13.72
N CYS A 123 0.04 5.16 -12.58
CA CYS A 123 -0.70 4.54 -11.49
C CYS A 123 -1.22 5.56 -10.49
N GLU A 124 -2.47 5.38 -10.06
CA GLU A 124 -3.14 6.22 -9.05
C GLU A 124 -3.90 5.32 -8.06
N LEU A 125 -4.01 5.76 -6.82
CA LEU A 125 -4.85 5.23 -5.75
C LEU A 125 -5.86 6.31 -5.35
N ALA A 126 -7.14 5.98 -5.47
CA ALA A 126 -8.24 6.76 -4.92
C ALA A 126 -8.82 5.99 -3.73
N VAL A 127 -8.75 6.59 -2.53
CA VAL A 127 -9.33 6.00 -1.32
C VAL A 127 -10.54 6.81 -0.90
N ASP A 128 -11.68 6.13 -0.73
CA ASP A 128 -12.88 6.68 -0.12
C ASP A 128 -12.97 6.17 1.32
N PHE A 129 -12.79 7.06 2.29
CA PHE A 129 -12.88 6.77 3.72
C PHE A 129 -14.30 6.92 4.31
N MET A 130 -15.24 7.41 3.50
CA MET A 130 -16.63 7.60 3.89
C MET A 130 -17.59 6.93 2.88
N PRO A 131 -17.34 5.66 2.50
CA PRO A 131 -18.21 5.00 1.56
C PRO A 131 -19.59 4.81 2.18
N ARG A 132 -20.63 4.77 1.33
CA ARG A 132 -21.97 4.38 1.77
C ARG A 132 -21.90 2.96 2.36
N LYS A 133 -22.50 2.77 3.53
CA LYS A 133 -22.60 1.45 4.18
C LYS A 133 -23.15 0.39 3.20
N GLY A 134 -22.47 -0.76 3.14
CA GLY A 134 -22.73 -1.86 2.21
C GLY A 134 -22.02 -1.73 0.86
N THR A 135 -21.26 -0.66 0.63
CA THR A 135 -20.48 -0.45 -0.61
C THR A 135 -18.97 -0.43 -0.37
N GLU A 136 -18.56 -0.48 0.89
CA GLU A 136 -17.16 -0.61 1.29
C GLU A 136 -16.54 -1.92 0.79
N HIS A 137 -15.27 -1.87 0.43
CA HIS A 137 -14.49 -3.09 0.19
C HIS A 137 -14.04 -3.72 1.50
N THR A 138 -13.80 -2.89 2.52
CA THR A 138 -13.44 -3.32 3.88
C THR A 138 -13.92 -2.33 4.93
N SER A 139 -13.98 -2.78 6.18
CA SER A 139 -14.17 -1.92 7.35
C SER A 139 -12.95 -2.00 8.25
N VAL A 140 -12.51 -0.84 8.75
CA VAL A 140 -11.39 -0.73 9.68
C VAL A 140 -11.92 -0.16 10.99
N LEU A 141 -11.62 -0.84 12.09
CA LEU A 141 -11.92 -0.33 13.42
C LEU A 141 -10.88 0.72 13.80
N VAL A 142 -11.32 1.83 14.39
CA VAL A 142 -10.42 2.91 14.81
C VAL A 142 -10.64 3.23 16.28
N MET A 143 -9.63 2.96 17.10
CA MET A 143 -9.62 3.30 18.52
C MET A 143 -9.20 4.75 18.74
N HIS A 144 -9.82 5.44 19.69
CA HIS A 144 -9.30 6.70 20.21
C HIS A 144 -8.58 6.41 21.53
N LEU A 145 -7.26 6.55 21.55
CA LEU A 145 -6.48 6.25 22.74
C LEU A 145 -6.66 7.36 23.78
N ASP A 146 -6.68 7.01 25.06
CA ASP A 146 -6.52 7.99 26.13
C ASP A 146 -5.04 8.38 26.23
N GLU A 147 -4.64 9.40 25.47
CA GLU A 147 -3.26 9.88 25.43
C GLU A 147 -2.73 10.27 26.82
N SER A 148 -3.57 10.63 27.79
CA SER A 148 -3.12 10.96 29.15
C SER A 148 -2.52 9.77 29.90
N ARG A 149 -2.84 8.55 29.46
CA ARG A 149 -2.39 7.28 30.02
C ARG A 149 -1.17 6.69 29.30
N LEU A 150 -0.77 7.27 28.17
CA LEU A 150 0.35 6.80 27.38
C LEU A 150 1.68 7.37 27.87
N ALA A 151 2.69 6.52 27.97
CA ALA A 151 4.07 6.96 28.13
C ALA A 151 4.59 7.58 26.82
N PRO A 152 5.44 8.63 26.86
CA PRO A 152 6.10 9.14 25.66
C PRO A 152 7.06 8.11 25.03
N PRO A 153 7.27 8.15 23.70
CA PRO A 153 6.61 9.02 22.72
C PRO A 153 5.15 8.59 22.43
N LYS A 154 4.30 9.56 22.07
CA LYS A 154 2.90 9.35 21.67
C LYS A 154 2.77 9.62 20.17
N ASP A 155 2.95 8.59 19.37
CA ASP A 155 2.93 8.67 17.90
C ASP A 155 2.38 7.37 17.29
N GLY A 156 2.31 7.29 15.96
CA GLY A 156 1.79 6.11 15.26
C GLY A 156 2.60 4.82 15.43
N GLY A 157 3.67 4.82 16.24
CA GLY A 157 4.38 3.61 16.68
C GLY A 157 4.01 3.16 18.10
N SER A 158 3.20 3.93 18.84
CA SER A 158 2.81 3.62 20.22
C SER A 158 1.84 2.44 20.33
N PHE A 159 1.09 2.15 19.28
CA PHE A 159 0.08 1.10 19.21
C PHE A 159 0.43 0.12 18.09
N GLY A 160 0.30 -1.18 18.35
CA GLY A 160 0.49 -2.22 17.34
C GLY A 160 -0.68 -2.29 16.37
N SER A 161 -0.77 -1.33 15.45
CA SER A 161 -1.79 -1.30 14.39
C SER A 161 -1.67 -2.48 13.46
N ALA A 162 -2.79 -2.79 12.81
CA ALA A 162 -2.90 -3.83 11.80
C ALA A 162 -3.92 -3.42 10.73
N ALA A 163 -4.01 -4.18 9.65
CA ALA A 163 -4.74 -3.77 8.46
C ALA A 163 -6.22 -3.43 8.71
N LEU A 164 -6.83 -4.01 9.75
CA LEU A 164 -8.24 -3.83 10.12
C LEU A 164 -8.45 -3.15 11.49
N LEU A 165 -7.37 -2.71 12.13
CA LEU A 165 -7.40 -2.06 13.44
C LEU A 165 -6.35 -0.93 13.49
N TRP A 166 -6.83 0.30 13.51
CA TRP A 166 -6.04 1.52 13.63
C TRP A 166 -6.32 2.23 14.96
N ASP A 167 -5.48 3.18 15.31
CA ASP A 167 -5.69 4.06 16.45
C ASP A 167 -5.54 5.54 16.07
N SER A 168 -5.89 6.42 17.00
CA SER A 168 -5.88 7.87 16.79
C SER A 168 -4.51 8.48 16.50
N LEU A 169 -3.42 7.82 16.90
CA LEU A 169 -2.05 8.26 16.69
C LEU A 169 -1.47 7.83 15.35
N ASP A 170 -2.08 6.85 14.66
CA ASP A 170 -1.65 6.40 13.32
C ASP A 170 -1.67 7.52 12.27
N GLY A 171 -2.48 8.56 12.50
CA GLY A 171 -2.50 9.77 11.69
C GLY A 171 -1.22 10.61 11.80
N VAL A 172 -0.32 10.32 12.74
CA VAL A 172 0.92 11.07 12.94
C VAL A 172 2.10 10.16 12.59
N PRO A 173 2.98 10.56 11.66
CA PRO A 173 4.14 9.75 11.32
C PRO A 173 5.07 9.62 12.54
N SER A 174 5.59 8.42 12.75
CA SER A 174 6.52 8.11 13.84
C SER A 174 7.95 7.95 13.33
N LEU A 175 8.93 8.27 14.17
CA LEU A 175 10.31 7.93 13.85
C LEU A 175 10.53 6.45 14.08
N ASN A 176 11.13 5.77 13.09
CA ASN A 176 11.46 4.37 13.24
C ASN A 176 12.97 4.13 13.12
N PRO A 177 13.66 3.78 14.22
CA PRO A 177 15.10 3.58 14.21
C PRO A 177 15.54 2.36 13.38
N TYR A 178 14.63 1.44 13.09
CA TYR A 178 14.90 0.22 12.32
C TYR A 178 14.74 0.39 10.80
N SER A 179 14.32 1.58 10.35
CA SER A 179 14.18 1.90 8.92
C SER A 179 15.52 1.95 8.15
N GLY A 180 16.65 1.87 8.84
CA GLY A 180 17.97 2.07 8.26
C GLY A 180 18.38 3.55 8.12
N SER A 181 17.52 4.48 8.57
CA SER A 181 17.87 5.89 8.76
C SER A 181 17.23 6.43 10.05
N PRO A 182 18.00 7.07 10.95
CA PRO A 182 17.44 7.62 12.19
C PRO A 182 16.44 8.75 11.97
N THR A 183 16.34 9.27 10.73
CA THR A 183 15.40 10.32 10.35
C THR A 183 14.27 9.82 9.45
N SER A 184 14.16 8.51 9.20
CA SER A 184 13.05 8.01 8.41
C SER A 184 11.77 8.07 9.23
N LEU A 185 10.74 8.62 8.59
CA LEU A 185 9.38 8.59 9.10
C LEU A 185 8.68 7.32 8.61
N SER A 186 7.98 6.66 9.52
CA SER A 186 7.03 5.59 9.27
C SER A 186 5.63 6.20 9.18
N TYR A 187 4.84 5.74 8.21
CA TYR A 187 3.47 6.20 7.99
C TYR A 187 2.54 5.00 8.09
N THR A 188 2.02 4.74 9.30
CA THR A 188 1.28 3.52 9.63
C THR A 188 0.06 3.34 8.73
N ILE A 189 -0.77 4.37 8.52
CA ILE A 189 -1.94 4.25 7.64
C ILE A 189 -1.52 3.94 6.19
N ALA A 190 -0.45 4.56 5.69
CA ALA A 190 0.05 4.24 4.35
C ALA A 190 0.50 2.78 4.25
N HIS A 191 1.15 2.23 5.28
CA HIS A 191 1.54 0.83 5.39
C HIS A 191 0.32 -0.10 5.40
N GLU A 192 -0.65 0.17 6.27
CA GLU A 192 -1.85 -0.66 6.40
C GLU A 192 -2.71 -0.65 5.13
N ILE A 193 -2.78 0.49 4.43
CA ILE A 193 -3.40 0.55 3.09
C ILE A 193 -2.70 -0.41 2.12
N GLY A 194 -1.39 -0.55 2.20
CA GLY A 194 -0.65 -1.51 1.39
C GLY A 194 -1.11 -2.95 1.64
N HIS A 195 -1.34 -3.33 2.90
CA HIS A 195 -1.96 -4.62 3.23
C HIS A 195 -3.36 -4.76 2.64
N LEU A 196 -4.20 -3.72 2.74
CA LEU A 196 -5.54 -3.72 2.11
C LEU A 196 -5.50 -3.85 0.58
N LEU A 197 -4.40 -3.44 -0.05
CA LEU A 197 -4.12 -3.62 -1.49
C LEU A 197 -3.53 -5.00 -1.84
N GLY A 198 -3.28 -5.86 -0.85
CA GLY A 198 -2.74 -7.20 -1.08
C GLY A 198 -1.22 -7.28 -1.05
N LEU A 199 -0.55 -6.30 -0.46
CA LEU A 199 0.89 -6.31 -0.27
C LEU A 199 1.23 -6.95 1.07
N GLU A 200 2.22 -7.83 1.06
CA GLU A 200 2.87 -8.32 2.27
C GLU A 200 3.97 -7.33 2.71
N HIS A 201 4.57 -7.55 3.87
CA HIS A 201 5.78 -6.80 4.24
C HIS A 201 6.89 -6.99 3.19
N ILE A 202 7.76 -5.97 3.05
CA ILE A 202 8.78 -5.92 2.01
C ILE A 202 9.70 -7.15 2.00
N GLY A 203 10.05 -7.69 3.17
CA GLY A 203 10.88 -8.89 3.29
C GLY A 203 10.19 -10.16 2.77
N VAL A 204 8.86 -10.25 2.92
CA VAL A 204 8.05 -11.34 2.37
C VAL A 204 7.99 -11.23 0.84
N MET A 205 7.66 -10.03 0.33
CA MET A 205 7.57 -9.77 -1.11
C MET A 205 8.90 -10.04 -1.84
N MET A 206 10.01 -9.72 -1.18
CA MET A 206 11.35 -9.95 -1.70
C MET A 206 11.89 -11.36 -1.43
N THR A 207 11.15 -12.20 -0.69
CA THR A 207 11.56 -13.56 -0.31
C THR A 207 12.93 -13.61 0.38
N THR A 208 13.18 -12.67 1.29
CA THR A 208 14.48 -12.59 1.95
C THR A 208 14.71 -13.80 2.84
N LYS A 209 15.92 -14.37 2.82
CA LYS A 209 16.23 -15.59 3.59
C LYS A 209 15.90 -15.46 5.08
N ALA A 210 16.11 -14.26 5.64
CA ALA A 210 15.83 -13.99 7.04
C ALA A 210 14.32 -13.93 7.36
N CYS A 211 13.52 -13.28 6.50
CA CYS A 211 12.07 -13.28 6.67
C CYS A 211 11.49 -14.69 6.50
N ILE A 212 11.89 -15.43 5.45
CA ILE A 212 11.45 -16.83 5.24
C ILE A 212 11.78 -17.71 6.45
N ARG A 213 12.95 -17.53 7.07
CA ARG A 213 13.31 -18.26 8.30
C ARG A 213 12.33 -17.93 9.44
N SER A 214 12.02 -16.66 9.68
CA SER A 214 11.05 -16.27 10.72
C SER A 214 9.65 -16.84 10.45
N LEU A 215 9.20 -16.85 9.20
CA LEU A 215 7.92 -17.46 8.82
C LEU A 215 7.89 -18.96 9.12
N LEU A 216 8.94 -19.69 8.73
CA LEU A 216 9.04 -21.13 8.99
C LEU A 216 9.07 -21.44 10.49
N HIS A 217 9.75 -20.60 11.28
CA HIS A 217 9.81 -20.76 12.72
C HIS A 217 8.42 -20.63 13.37
N ARG A 218 7.60 -19.66 12.93
CA ARG A 218 6.20 -19.52 13.38
C ARG A 218 5.37 -20.77 13.05
N LEU A 219 5.54 -21.34 11.86
CA LEU A 219 4.80 -22.53 11.44
C LEU A 219 5.18 -23.80 12.20
N GLN A 220 6.42 -23.90 12.66
CA GLN A 220 6.91 -25.05 13.42
C GLN A 220 6.45 -25.03 14.88
N GLY A 221 5.85 -23.93 15.34
CA GLY A 221 5.31 -23.81 16.69
C GLY A 221 6.35 -23.95 17.79
N THR A 222 7.65 -23.83 17.45
CA THR A 222 8.75 -23.90 18.42
C THR A 222 8.73 -22.62 19.23
N PRO A 223 8.35 -22.66 20.52
CA PRO A 223 8.58 -21.56 21.43
C PRO A 223 10.06 -21.69 21.82
N ASP A 224 10.96 -21.28 20.92
CA ASP A 224 12.36 -21.22 21.28
C ASP A 224 12.59 -19.85 21.91
N ASP A 225 12.70 -19.86 23.24
CA ASP A 225 13.00 -18.70 24.09
C ASP A 225 14.33 -18.02 23.72
N ARG A 226 15.10 -18.63 22.80
CA ARG A 226 16.36 -18.13 22.23
C ARG A 226 16.18 -17.41 20.89
N VAL A 227 14.99 -17.45 20.31
CA VAL A 227 14.67 -16.74 19.07
C VAL A 227 14.68 -15.27 19.41
N ASP A 228 15.65 -14.57 18.84
CA ASP A 228 15.87 -13.15 19.03
C ASP A 228 14.53 -12.40 18.89
N ARG A 229 14.31 -11.34 19.69
CA ARG A 229 13.11 -10.48 19.56
C ARG A 229 12.91 -10.01 18.11
N LEU A 230 13.99 -9.98 17.33
CA LEU A 230 13.99 -9.71 15.89
C LEU A 230 13.23 -10.75 15.04
N GLU A 231 13.22 -12.03 15.42
CA GLU A 231 12.58 -13.16 14.71
C GLU A 231 11.15 -13.47 15.21
N ALA A 232 10.77 -13.00 16.40
CA ALA A 232 9.44 -13.18 16.96
C ALA A 232 8.37 -12.43 16.12
N GLY A 233 7.17 -13.02 15.99
CA GLY A 233 6.03 -12.40 15.29
C GLY A 233 5.75 -12.89 13.86
N GLY A 234 6.59 -13.75 13.29
CA GLY A 234 6.41 -14.33 11.95
C GLY A 234 6.46 -13.26 10.86
N GLU A 235 5.33 -13.02 10.17
CA GLU A 235 5.23 -11.94 9.18
C GLU A 235 5.54 -10.59 9.82
N HIS A 236 5.22 -10.39 11.10
CA HIS A 236 5.52 -9.16 11.84
C HIS A 236 6.93 -9.12 12.46
N SER A 237 7.82 -10.04 12.09
CA SER A 237 9.21 -9.99 12.56
C SER A 237 9.96 -8.81 11.94
N LEU A 238 10.91 -8.24 12.69
CA LEU A 238 11.76 -7.14 12.18
C LEU A 238 12.53 -7.55 10.90
N TYR A 239 12.79 -8.85 10.72
CA TYR A 239 13.36 -9.37 9.47
C TYR A 239 12.46 -9.16 8.25
N CYS A 240 11.15 -9.31 8.42
CA CYS A 240 10.19 -9.09 7.35
C CYS A 240 9.93 -7.60 7.09
N TYR A 241 10.09 -6.74 8.09
CA TYR A 241 10.00 -5.28 7.94
C TYR A 241 11.22 -4.63 7.28
N GLY A 242 12.39 -5.27 7.27
CA GLY A 242 13.44 -4.87 6.33
C GLY A 242 14.86 -4.80 6.83
N LEU A 243 15.35 -5.85 7.49
CA LEU A 243 16.79 -6.06 7.62
C LEU A 243 17.40 -6.42 6.26
N GLY A 244 18.14 -5.48 5.66
CA GLY A 244 18.87 -5.64 4.40
C GLY A 244 18.55 -4.57 3.35
N LEU A 245 18.93 -4.84 2.10
CA LEU A 245 18.72 -3.94 0.96
C LEU A 245 17.69 -4.49 -0.01
N SER A 246 16.85 -3.60 -0.53
CA SER A 246 15.95 -3.84 -1.67
C SER A 246 16.75 -4.15 -2.94
N ARG A 247 16.09 -4.63 -4.00
CA ARG A 247 16.78 -4.83 -5.30
C ARG A 247 17.29 -3.52 -5.93
N GLN A 248 16.83 -2.39 -5.41
CA GLN A 248 17.26 -1.04 -5.82
C GLN A 248 18.41 -0.50 -4.95
N GLY A 249 18.96 -1.32 -4.05
CA GLY A 249 20.04 -0.91 -3.14
C GLY A 249 19.59 0.01 -1.99
N LYS A 250 18.28 0.23 -1.83
CA LYS A 250 17.73 1.00 -0.70
C LYS A 250 17.51 0.13 0.52
N PRO A 251 17.69 0.61 1.76
CA PRO A 251 17.31 -0.13 2.96
C PRO A 251 15.86 -0.60 2.87
N MET A 252 15.60 -1.89 3.09
CA MET A 252 14.23 -2.39 3.06
C MET A 252 13.39 -1.79 4.19
N GLY A 253 13.98 -1.56 5.35
CA GLY A 253 13.31 -0.88 6.46
C GLY A 253 12.80 0.52 6.10
N ALA A 254 13.40 1.19 5.12
CA ALA A 254 12.96 2.50 4.65
C ALA A 254 11.71 2.40 3.75
N ASN A 255 11.36 1.21 3.25
CA ASN A 255 10.18 0.99 2.41
C ASN A 255 8.88 1.23 3.19
N VAL A 256 7.83 1.66 2.49
CA VAL A 256 6.48 1.85 3.06
C VAL A 256 5.87 0.56 3.59
N MET A 257 6.13 -0.59 2.94
CA MET A 257 5.76 -1.94 3.43
C MET A 257 6.83 -2.52 4.37
N GLY A 258 7.81 -1.70 4.75
CA GLY A 258 8.69 -1.90 5.87
C GLY A 258 8.28 -0.95 6.99
N MET A 259 9.24 -0.14 7.45
CA MET A 259 9.09 0.78 8.57
C MET A 259 9.37 2.23 8.18
N GLY A 260 9.21 2.56 6.90
CA GLY A 260 9.58 3.87 6.37
C GLY A 260 8.55 4.45 5.41
N SER A 261 9.02 5.25 4.47
CA SER A 261 8.18 6.04 3.55
C SER A 261 8.60 5.93 2.09
N ASP A 262 9.65 5.17 1.80
CA ASP A 262 10.11 4.94 0.44
C ASP A 262 9.22 3.95 -0.29
N PHE A 263 9.06 4.16 -1.59
CA PHE A 263 8.43 3.21 -2.50
C PHE A 263 9.48 2.51 -3.36
N THR A 264 9.29 1.23 -3.60
CA THR A 264 10.05 0.37 -4.51
C THR A 264 9.12 -0.25 -5.55
N PHE A 265 9.66 -0.91 -6.58
CA PHE A 265 8.82 -1.46 -7.65
C PHE A 265 7.92 -2.61 -7.17
N GLU A 266 8.29 -3.31 -6.09
CA GLU A 266 7.47 -4.36 -5.47
C GLU A 266 6.11 -3.82 -5.02
N ASN A 267 6.09 -2.56 -4.52
CA ASN A 267 4.87 -1.91 -4.07
C ASN A 267 3.87 -1.65 -5.22
N ALA A 268 4.31 -1.66 -6.49
CA ALA A 268 3.44 -1.48 -7.64
C ALA A 268 2.65 -2.74 -8.03
N SER A 269 2.84 -3.86 -7.33
CA SER A 269 2.22 -5.14 -7.69
C SER A 269 0.69 -5.12 -7.79
N PRO A 270 -0.09 -4.33 -7.01
CA PRO A 270 -1.54 -4.25 -7.15
C PRO A 270 -1.97 -3.71 -8.53
N TRP A 271 -1.26 -2.69 -9.04
CA TRP A 271 -1.52 -2.14 -10.37
C TRP A 271 -1.12 -3.09 -11.49
N VAL A 272 0.03 -3.77 -11.36
CA VAL A 272 0.46 -4.80 -12.32
C VAL A 272 -0.57 -5.93 -12.38
N ARG A 273 -1.10 -6.35 -11.23
CA ARG A 273 -2.14 -7.37 -11.15
C ARG A 273 -3.45 -6.90 -11.78
N ALA A 274 -3.86 -5.67 -11.49
CA ALA A 274 -5.08 -5.09 -12.06
C ALA A 274 -5.03 -5.04 -13.59
N ILE A 275 -3.92 -4.55 -14.19
CA ILE A 275 -3.81 -4.51 -15.65
C ILE A 275 -3.79 -5.91 -16.26
N ARG A 276 -3.10 -6.87 -15.63
CA ARG A 276 -3.08 -8.26 -16.10
C ARG A 276 -4.47 -8.90 -16.07
N LEU A 277 -5.24 -8.65 -15.02
CA LEU A 277 -6.61 -9.13 -14.89
C LEU A 277 -7.54 -8.51 -15.95
N MET A 278 -7.50 -7.18 -16.12
CA MET A 278 -8.28 -6.49 -17.15
C MET A 278 -8.00 -6.98 -18.58
N ARG A 279 -6.79 -7.48 -18.80
CA ARG A 279 -6.32 -7.94 -20.11
C ARG A 279 -6.41 -9.44 -20.31
N GLU A 280 -6.71 -10.20 -19.26
CA GLU A 280 -6.64 -11.67 -19.26
C GLU A 280 -5.25 -12.20 -19.67
N ARG A 281 -4.18 -11.45 -19.34
CA ARG A 281 -2.79 -11.74 -19.74
C ARG A 281 -1.85 -11.78 -18.55
N TRP A 282 -1.92 -12.87 -17.80
CA TRP A 282 -1.20 -13.04 -16.52
C TRP A 282 0.32 -13.01 -16.60
N PHE A 283 0.89 -13.42 -17.74
CA PHE A 283 2.34 -13.59 -17.90
C PHE A 283 3.03 -12.45 -18.64
N GLU A 284 2.31 -11.37 -18.97
CA GLU A 284 2.94 -10.24 -19.65
C GLU A 284 3.94 -9.52 -18.72
N PRO A 285 5.18 -9.29 -19.20
CA PRO A 285 6.23 -8.69 -18.38
C PRO A 285 6.13 -7.16 -18.40
N TRP A 286 5.09 -6.62 -17.75
CA TRP A 286 4.97 -5.19 -17.48
C TRP A 286 6.15 -4.72 -16.63
N ARG A 287 6.88 -3.71 -17.11
CA ARG A 287 8.00 -3.11 -16.37
C ARG A 287 7.47 -1.95 -15.52
N VAL A 288 7.88 -1.89 -14.27
CA VAL A 288 7.54 -0.80 -13.36
C VAL A 288 8.67 0.23 -13.33
N THR A 289 8.35 1.52 -13.38
CA THR A 289 9.29 2.61 -13.08
C THR A 289 8.75 3.48 -11.96
N LEU A 290 9.67 4.04 -11.16
CA LEU A 290 9.35 4.97 -10.05
C LEU A 290 9.44 6.44 -10.46
N THR A 291 9.93 6.68 -11.67
CA THR A 291 9.99 7.99 -12.29
C THR A 291 9.13 7.98 -13.55
N ASP A 292 8.58 9.15 -13.88
CA ASP A 292 7.79 9.36 -15.08
C ASP A 292 8.62 9.01 -16.33
N PRO A 293 8.28 7.94 -17.07
CA PRO A 293 8.99 7.52 -18.27
C PRO A 293 8.57 8.32 -19.52
N GLY A 294 7.74 9.36 -19.36
CA GLY A 294 7.16 10.12 -20.45
C GLY A 294 5.90 9.46 -21.04
N PRO A 295 5.34 10.04 -22.12
CA PRO A 295 4.02 9.67 -22.63
C PRO A 295 3.90 8.22 -23.09
N GLY A 296 4.99 7.62 -23.55
CA GLY A 296 5.02 6.26 -24.07
C GLY A 296 6.34 5.93 -24.76
N THR A 297 6.44 4.70 -25.25
CA THR A 297 7.59 4.24 -26.06
C THR A 297 7.26 4.41 -27.54
N TRP A 298 8.11 5.14 -28.28
CA TRP A 298 7.93 5.30 -29.73
C TRP A 298 8.16 3.98 -30.46
N ILE A 299 7.25 3.67 -31.39
CA ILE A 299 7.31 2.46 -32.21
C ILE A 299 8.03 2.84 -33.49
N VAL A 300 9.26 2.34 -33.63
CA VAL A 300 10.03 2.51 -34.87
C VAL A 300 9.40 1.62 -35.95
N PRO A 301 9.00 2.15 -37.12
CA PRO A 301 8.55 1.31 -38.22
C PRO A 301 9.65 0.31 -38.56
N GLN A 302 9.33 -0.99 -38.54
CA GLN A 302 10.22 -1.99 -39.12
C GLN A 302 10.25 -1.71 -40.63
N ARG A 303 11.42 -1.34 -41.14
CA ARG A 303 11.65 -1.14 -42.59
C ARG A 303 11.78 -2.48 -43.28
#